data_AF-A0A1F3T272-F1
#
_entry.id   AF-A0A1F3T272-F1
#
_cell.length_a   1.000
_cell.length_b   1.000
_cell.length_c   1.000
_cell.angle_alpha   90.00
_cell.angle_beta   90.00
_cell.angle_gamma   90.00
#
_symmetry.space_group_name_H-M   'P 1'
#
loop_
_entity.id
_entity.type
_entity.pdbx_description
1 polymer ?
#
loop_
_entity_poly.entity_id
_entity_poly.type
_entity_poly.pdbx_seq_one_letter_code
_entity_poly.pdbx_strand_id
1 'polypeptide(L)'
;MNDQQLTGKQKDLQIAELEKLLNQSVLGFHHLFHKEQIATILKTPTEALDFFTVENMDIIHKLFNELIKKDSMQEKQAFIDRLDPKNFEILLRTYFHIVDSTILKSHHQKH
;
A
#
# COMPACT_ATOMS: atom_id res chain seq x y z
N MET A 1 16.72 -21.86 12.82
CA MET A 1 15.93 -20.62 12.65
C MET A 1 14.91 -20.95 11.59
N ASN A 2 13.65 -21.14 11.98
CA ASN A 2 12.61 -21.71 11.11
C ASN A 2 12.01 -20.62 10.22
N ASP A 3 12.34 -20.67 8.93
CA ASP A 3 11.55 -20.03 7.88
C ASP A 3 10.15 -20.65 7.89
N GLN A 4 9.20 -19.92 8.49
CA GLN A 4 7.78 -20.27 8.44
C GLN A 4 7.29 -20.08 7.00
N GLN A 5 7.14 -21.20 6.30
CA GLN A 5 6.34 -21.28 5.08
C GLN A 5 4.91 -20.84 5.41
N LEU A 6 4.51 -19.65 4.95
CA LEU A 6 3.14 -19.16 5.03
C LEU A 6 2.22 -20.14 4.30
N THR A 7 1.29 -20.75 5.04
CA THR A 7 0.28 -21.68 4.48
C THR A 7 -0.65 -20.91 3.53
N GLY A 8 -1.12 -21.53 2.45
CA GLY A 8 -1.94 -20.85 1.41
C GLY A 8 -3.14 -20.07 1.99
N LYS A 9 -3.77 -20.62 3.02
CA LYS A 9 -4.91 -20.00 3.72
C LYS A 9 -4.55 -18.68 4.44
N GLN A 10 -3.32 -18.51 4.91
CA GLN A 10 -2.87 -17.26 5.51
C GLN A 10 -2.61 -16.18 4.46
N LYS A 11 -2.15 -16.56 3.27
CA LYS A 11 -1.98 -15.62 2.15
C LYS A 11 -3.35 -15.08 1.69
N ASP A 12 -4.36 -15.94 1.60
CA ASP A 12 -5.71 -15.51 1.20
C ASP A 12 -6.32 -14.50 2.18
N LEU A 13 -6.12 -14.71 3.50
CA LEU A 13 -6.58 -13.77 4.52
C LEU A 13 -5.85 -12.43 4.45
N GLN A 14 -4.53 -12.45 4.22
CA GLN A 14 -3.73 -11.24 4.06
C GLN A 14 -4.12 -10.45 2.80
N ILE A 15 -4.43 -11.12 1.70
CA ILE A 15 -4.95 -10.51 0.47
C ILE A 15 -6.32 -9.87 0.74
N ALA A 16 -7.25 -10.59 1.39
CA ALA A 16 -8.57 -10.07 1.71
C ALA A 16 -8.51 -8.83 2.65
N GLU A 17 -7.55 -8.80 3.57
CA GLU A 17 -7.33 -7.64 4.44
C GLU A 17 -6.80 -6.43 3.66
N LEU A 18 -5.86 -6.65 2.74
CA LEU A 18 -5.37 -5.60 1.85
C LEU A 18 -6.50 -5.05 0.98
N GLU A 19 -7.31 -5.92 0.39
CA GLU A 19 -8.49 -5.53 -0.40
C GLU A 19 -9.46 -4.69 0.43
N LYS A 20 -9.73 -5.06 1.67
CA LYS A 20 -10.58 -4.28 2.58
C LYS A 20 -10.02 -2.88 2.81
N LEU A 21 -8.72 -2.75 3.06
CA LEU A 21 -8.05 -1.46 3.24
C LEU A 21 -8.12 -0.60 1.98
N LEU A 22 -7.92 -1.20 0.81
CA LEU A 22 -8.02 -0.50 -0.48
C LEU A 22 -9.44 -0.03 -0.75
N ASN A 23 -10.44 -0.88 -0.49
CA ASN A 23 -11.86 -0.53 -0.65
C ASN A 23 -12.28 0.62 0.25
N GLN A 24 -11.78 0.68 1.48
CA GLN A 24 -12.01 1.83 2.37
C GLN A 24 -11.35 3.10 1.83
N SER A 25 -10.15 2.99 1.27
CA SER A 25 -9.48 4.14 0.64
C SER A 25 -10.14 4.64 -0.63
N VAL A 26 -10.75 3.76 -1.43
CA VAL A 26 -11.59 4.15 -2.57
C VAL A 26 -12.75 5.05 -2.13
N LEU A 27 -13.26 4.85 -0.92
CA LEU A 27 -14.30 5.69 -0.30
C LEU A 27 -13.75 6.95 0.39
N GLY A 28 -12.44 7.19 0.32
CA GLY A 28 -11.75 8.35 0.90
C GLY A 28 -11.25 8.16 2.34
N PHE A 29 -11.32 6.95 2.90
CA PHE A 29 -10.84 6.68 4.26
C PHE A 29 -9.36 6.25 4.27
N HIS A 30 -8.44 7.21 4.39
CA HIS A 30 -7.00 6.97 4.40
C HIS A 30 -6.40 6.90 5.82
N HIS A 31 -6.82 5.92 6.62
CA HIS A 31 -6.42 5.81 8.03
C HIS A 31 -4.94 5.50 8.28
N LEU A 32 -4.20 5.08 7.24
CA LEU A 32 -2.80 4.64 7.34
C LEU A 32 -1.77 5.77 7.19
N PHE A 33 -2.20 6.94 6.71
CA PHE A 33 -1.27 8.01 6.33
C PHE A 33 -1.79 9.36 6.82
N HIS A 34 -0.88 10.19 7.34
CA HIS A 34 -1.22 11.55 7.74
C HIS A 34 -1.43 12.43 6.50
N LYS A 35 -2.43 13.31 6.57
CA LYS A 35 -2.85 14.19 5.46
C LYS A 35 -1.70 15.05 4.93
N GLU A 36 -0.86 15.53 5.83
CA GLU A 36 0.30 16.38 5.53
C GLU A 36 1.34 15.62 4.69
N GLN A 37 1.55 14.34 5.00
CA GLN A 37 2.49 13.47 4.29
C GLN A 37 1.97 13.13 2.89
N ILE A 38 0.68 12.77 2.79
CA ILE A 38 0.01 12.50 1.51
C ILE A 38 0.17 13.71 0.58
N ALA A 39 -0.19 14.91 1.09
CA ALA A 39 -0.12 16.14 0.31
C ALA A 39 1.31 16.46 -0.14
N THR A 40 2.31 16.15 0.67
CA THR A 40 3.72 16.42 0.34
C THR A 40 4.20 15.53 -0.80
N ILE A 41 3.90 14.23 -0.74
CA ILE A 41 4.38 13.26 -1.72
C ILE A 41 3.61 13.36 -3.03
N LEU A 42 2.28 13.44 -2.96
CA LEU A 42 1.43 13.47 -4.16
C LEU A 42 1.43 14.80 -4.90
N LYS A 43 2.00 15.88 -4.32
CA LYS A 43 2.27 17.13 -5.04
C LYS A 43 3.17 16.96 -6.26
N THR A 44 4.07 15.97 -6.21
CA THR A 44 4.99 15.68 -7.32
C THR A 44 4.39 14.56 -8.17
N PRO A 45 4.06 14.82 -9.45
CA PRO A 45 3.51 13.81 -10.35
C PRO A 45 4.46 12.61 -10.49
N THR A 46 3.90 11.41 -10.41
CA THR A 46 4.61 10.13 -10.52
C THR A 46 5.23 9.92 -11.90
N GLU A 47 4.71 10.55 -12.96
CA GLU A 47 5.19 10.41 -14.34
C GLU A 47 6.64 10.93 -14.54
N ALA A 48 7.14 11.75 -13.61
CA ALA A 48 8.49 12.29 -13.66
C ALA A 48 9.56 11.37 -13.04
N LEU A 49 9.15 10.29 -12.38
CA LEU A 49 10.01 9.39 -11.63
C LEU A 49 9.74 7.99 -12.15
N ASP A 50 10.75 7.31 -12.68
CA ASP A 50 10.69 5.93 -13.16
C ASP A 50 10.44 4.98 -11.95
N PHE A 51 9.22 5.03 -11.39
CA PHE A 51 8.95 4.65 -10.00
C PHE A 51 8.59 3.18 -9.87
N PHE A 52 8.06 2.59 -10.94
CA PHE A 52 7.65 1.18 -11.01
C PHE A 52 8.69 0.34 -11.76
N THR A 53 9.98 0.54 -11.45
CA THR A 53 11.06 -0.33 -11.96
C THR A 53 11.01 -1.71 -11.32
N VAL A 54 11.67 -2.69 -11.94
CA VAL A 54 11.80 -4.06 -11.41
C VAL A 54 12.40 -4.07 -10.00
N GLU A 55 13.43 -3.24 -9.75
CA GLU A 55 14.04 -3.12 -8.42
C GLU A 55 13.05 -2.63 -7.36
N ASN A 56 12.21 -1.65 -7.71
CA ASN A 56 11.20 -1.13 -6.81
C ASN A 56 10.08 -2.14 -6.56
N MET A 57 9.78 -3.05 -7.49
CA MET A 57 8.74 -4.06 -7.31
C MET A 57 9.06 -5.03 -6.15
N ASP A 58 10.32 -5.44 -5.99
CA ASP A 58 10.70 -6.30 -4.86
C ASP A 58 10.56 -5.57 -3.52
N ILE A 59 10.94 -4.29 -3.49
CA ILE A 59 10.79 -3.43 -2.32
C ILE A 59 9.30 -3.26 -1.98
N ILE A 60 8.47 -2.95 -2.98
CA ILE A 60 7.03 -2.82 -2.85
C ILE A 60 6.44 -4.11 -2.26
N HIS A 61 6.73 -5.26 -2.87
CA HIS A 61 6.23 -6.56 -2.38
C HIS A 61 6.64 -6.81 -0.93
N LYS A 62 7.88 -6.51 -0.57
CA LYS A 62 8.35 -6.66 0.81
C LYS A 62 7.60 -5.73 1.76
N LEU A 63 7.42 -4.46 1.40
CA LEU A 63 6.75 -3.46 2.25
C LEU A 63 5.27 -3.80 2.46
N PHE A 64 4.55 -4.19 1.41
CA PHE A 64 3.15 -4.62 1.53
C PHE A 64 3.03 -5.91 2.34
N ASN A 65 3.92 -6.89 2.13
CA ASN A 65 3.93 -8.11 2.93
C ASN A 65 4.21 -7.85 4.41
N GLU A 66 5.07 -6.89 4.75
CA GLU A 66 5.29 -6.52 6.16
C GLU A 66 4.13 -5.72 6.74
N LEU A 67 3.46 -4.89 5.94
CA LEU A 67 2.29 -4.11 6.35
C LEU A 67 1.10 -5.02 6.68
N ILE A 68 0.79 -6.01 5.82
CA ILE A 68 -0.35 -6.92 6.00
C ILE A 68 -0.12 -7.95 7.11
N LYS A 69 1.13 -8.17 7.55
CA LYS A 69 1.46 -9.01 8.72
C LYS A 69 1.15 -8.33 10.05
N LYS A 70 0.83 -7.03 10.06
CA LYS A 70 0.49 -6.31 11.29
C LYS A 70 -0.98 -6.54 11.58
N ASP A 71 -1.32 -6.97 12.80
CA ASP A 71 -2.69 -7.39 13.11
C ASP A 71 -3.59 -6.18 13.41
N SER A 72 -3.03 -5.11 13.97
CA SER A 72 -3.77 -3.91 14.37
C SER A 72 -3.46 -2.71 13.48
N MET A 73 -4.42 -1.77 13.38
CA MET A 73 -4.20 -0.49 12.68
C MET A 73 -3.07 0.31 13.32
N GLN A 74 -2.92 0.23 14.64
CA GLN A 74 -1.84 0.88 15.38
C GLN A 74 -0.47 0.31 14.99
N GLU A 75 -0.35 -1.01 14.82
CA GLU A 75 0.89 -1.63 14.36
C GLU A 75 1.22 -1.30 12.90
N LYS A 76 0.20 -1.24 12.04
CA LYS A 76 0.36 -0.78 10.65
C LYS A 76 0.90 0.66 10.62
N GLN A 77 0.34 1.55 11.42
CA GLN A 77 0.81 2.93 11.53
C GLN A 77 2.24 3.00 12.09
N ALA A 78 2.51 2.28 13.18
CA ALA A 78 3.84 2.25 13.79
C ALA A 78 4.90 1.66 12.84
N PHE A 79 4.54 0.73 11.95
CA PHE A 79 5.42 0.25 10.90
C PHE A 79 5.71 1.36 9.88
N ILE A 80 4.66 2.02 9.38
CA ILE A 80 4.77 3.11 8.40
C ILE A 80 5.64 4.25 8.95
N ASP A 81 5.41 4.66 10.20
CA ASP A 81 6.14 5.75 10.85
C ASP A 81 7.63 5.45 11.07
N ARG A 82 8.02 4.17 11.05
CA ARG A 82 9.40 3.71 11.20
C ARG A 82 10.13 3.52 9.86
N LEU A 83 9.42 3.60 8.73
CA LEU A 83 10.05 3.51 7.42
C LEU A 83 10.96 4.71 7.19
N ASP A 84 12.10 4.48 6.54
CA ASP A 84 12.89 5.58 6.00
C ASP A 84 12.09 6.33 4.92
N PRO A 85 12.42 7.60 4.65
CA PRO A 85 11.65 8.43 3.73
C PRO A 85 11.46 7.81 2.34
N LYS A 86 12.46 7.08 1.82
CA LYS A 86 12.38 6.43 0.50
C LYS A 86 11.35 5.30 0.52
N ASN A 87 11.42 4.40 1.49
CA ASN A 87 10.49 3.28 1.60
C ASN A 87 9.06 3.74 1.92
N PHE A 88 8.92 4.78 2.74
CA PHE A 88 7.62 5.41 3.00
C PHE A 88 7.00 5.98 1.72
N GLU A 89 7.78 6.73 0.93
CA GLU A 89 7.31 7.28 -0.34
C GLU A 89 6.93 6.18 -1.33
N ILE A 90 7.72 5.10 -1.41
CA ILE A 90 7.41 3.93 -2.24
C ILE A 90 6.07 3.32 -1.86
N LEU A 91 5.88 3.01 -0.59
CA LEU A 91 4.65 2.41 -0.10
C LEU A 91 3.44 3.30 -0.37
N LEU A 92 3.54 4.60 -0.06
CA LEU A 92 2.45 5.54 -0.23
C LEU A 92 2.07 5.72 -1.70
N ARG A 93 3.05 5.93 -2.60
CA ARG A 93 2.76 6.10 -4.03
C ARG A 93 2.15 4.85 -4.64
N THR A 94 2.66 3.67 -4.32
CA THR A 94 2.06 2.42 -4.79
C THR A 94 0.65 2.24 -4.25
N TYR A 95 0.43 2.54 -2.97
CA TYR A 95 -0.89 2.46 -2.35
C TYR A 95 -1.92 3.32 -3.10
N PHE A 96 -1.62 4.60 -3.32
CA PHE A 96 -2.52 5.50 -4.03
C PHE A 96 -2.66 5.13 -5.51
N HIS A 97 -1.60 4.63 -6.17
CA HIS A 97 -1.70 4.14 -7.54
C HIS A 97 -2.67 2.96 -7.69
N ILE A 98 -2.70 2.03 -6.73
CA ILE A 98 -3.66 0.92 -6.72
C ILE A 98 -5.08 1.45 -6.48
N VAL A 99 -5.26 2.38 -5.55
CA VAL A 99 -6.56 3.02 -5.25
C VAL A 99 -7.09 3.75 -6.49
N ASP A 100 -6.28 4.59 -7.12
CA ASP A 100 -6.65 5.32 -8.34
C ASP A 100 -7.00 4.37 -9.48
N SER A 101 -6.18 3.35 -9.70
CA SER A 101 -6.45 2.31 -10.71
C SER A 101 -7.76 1.57 -10.46
N THR A 102 -8.10 1.33 -9.18
CA THR A 102 -9.35 0.67 -8.78
C THR A 102 -10.55 1.58 -9.01
N ILE A 103 -10.44 2.87 -8.68
CA ILE A 103 -11.47 3.88 -8.96
C ILE A 103 -11.72 3.96 -10.47
N LEU A 104 -10.67 4.10 -11.28
CA LEU A 104 -10.78 4.19 -12.74
C LEU A 104 -11.47 2.97 -13.36
N LYS A 105 -11.14 1.76 -12.88
CA LYS A 105 -11.79 0.52 -13.31
C LYS A 105 -13.26 0.47 -12.90
N SER A 106 -13.58 0.89 -11.68
CA SER A 106 -14.97 0.91 -11.18
C SER A 106 -15.87 1.88 -11.96
N HIS A 107 -15.31 3.00 -12.43
CA HIS A 107 -16.01 3.96 -13.28
C HIS A 107 -16.21 3.44 -14.72
N HIS A 108 -15.24 2.69 -15.27
CA HIS A 108 -15.37 2.08 -16.60
C HIS A 108 -16.42 0.96 -16.67
N GLN A 109 -16.73 0.27 -15.57
CA GLN A 109 -17.74 -0.79 -15.54
C GLN A 109 -19.19 -0.28 -15.41
N LYS A 110 -19.40 1.03 -15.20
CA LYS A 110 -20.73 1.65 -15.04
C LYS A 110 -21.26 2.34 -16.31
N HIS A 111 -20.58 2.17 -17.45
CA HIS A 111 -20.99 2.66 -18.77
C HIS A 111 -21.06 1.51 -19.76
#